data_AF-A0A957CHE8-F1
#
_entry.id   AF-A0A957CHE8-F1
#
_cell.length_a   1.000
_cell.length_b   1.000
_cell.length_c   1.000
_cell.angle_alpha   90.00
_cell.angle_beta   90.00
_cell.angle_gamma   90.00
#
_symmetry.space_group_name_H-M   'P 1'
#
loop_
_entity.id
_entity.type
_entity.pdbx_description
1 polymer ?
#
loop_
_entity_poly.entity_id
_entity_poly.type
_entity_poly.pdbx_seq_one_letter_code
_entity_poly.pdbx_strand_id
1 'polypeptide(L)'
;ALTEDLKRIEGIGPKIESVLHNAGIKTFAELAATSISTLEKIVRIDAGITIAFPGTWPEQAALARDGKWEALAVLQDELQGGRRE
;
A
#
# COMPACT_ATOMS: atom_id res chain seq x y z
N ALA A 1 -0.91 16.73 9.16
CA ALA A 1 -0.55 16.15 7.85
C ALA A 1 -1.84 15.88 7.09
N LEU A 2 -1.87 16.17 5.79
CA LEU A 2 -3.00 15.79 4.94
C LEU A 2 -2.93 14.27 4.75
N THR A 3 -4.06 13.59 4.95
CA THR A 3 -4.21 12.17 4.60
C THR A 3 -4.14 12.03 3.08
N GLU A 4 -3.35 11.09 2.59
CA GLU A 4 -3.16 10.84 1.16
C GLU A 4 -4.08 9.73 0.66
N ASP A 5 -4.28 9.69 -0.67
CA ASP A 5 -5.07 8.64 -1.33
C ASP A 5 -4.18 7.40 -1.53
N LEU A 6 -4.25 6.46 -0.59
CA LEU A 6 -3.46 5.23 -0.65
C LEU A 6 -3.98 4.26 -1.71
N LYS A 7 -5.17 4.49 -2.30
CA LYS A 7 -5.68 3.66 -3.41
C LYS A 7 -4.88 3.88 -4.70
N ARG A 8 -3.96 4.85 -4.73
CA ARG A 8 -2.95 4.97 -5.80
C ARG A 8 -1.95 3.81 -5.81
N ILE A 9 -1.91 3.01 -4.75
CA ILE A 9 -1.09 1.81 -4.64
C ILE A 9 -1.93 0.61 -5.06
N GLU A 10 -1.44 -0.14 -6.04
CA GLU A 10 -2.13 -1.33 -6.54
C GLU A 10 -2.25 -2.39 -5.44
N GLY A 11 -3.46 -2.94 -5.31
CA GLY A 11 -3.84 -3.85 -4.23
C GLY A 11 -4.45 -3.15 -3.01
N ILE A 12 -4.45 -1.82 -2.95
CA ILE A 12 -5.15 -1.04 -1.91
C ILE A 12 -6.48 -0.51 -2.46
N GLY A 13 -7.58 -1.17 -2.10
CA GLY A 13 -8.94 -0.66 -2.33
C GLY A 13 -9.45 0.23 -1.19
N PRO A 14 -10.65 0.85 -1.33
CA PRO A 14 -11.22 1.77 -0.32
C PRO A 14 -11.31 1.17 1.08
N LYS A 15 -11.59 -0.15 1.18
CA LYS A 15 -11.66 -0.85 2.47
C LYS A 15 -10.30 -0.97 3.15
N ILE A 16 -9.25 -1.28 2.38
CA ILE A 16 -7.88 -1.42 2.90
C ILE A 16 -7.34 -0.04 3.28
N GLU A 17 -7.55 0.98 2.45
CA GLU A 17 -7.21 2.37 2.76
C GLU A 17 -7.80 2.80 4.11
N SER A 18 -9.10 2.55 4.33
CA SER A 18 -9.75 2.86 5.60
C SER A 18 -9.11 2.12 6.79
N VAL A 19 -8.75 0.84 6.63
CA VAL A 19 -8.07 0.06 7.68
C VAL A 19 -6.70 0.65 8.00
N LEU A 20 -5.90 0.99 6.98
CA LEU A 20 -4.57 1.57 7.15
C LEU A 20 -4.64 2.96 7.81
N HIS A 21 -5.58 3.80 7.37
CA HIS A 21 -5.80 5.12 7.97
C HIS A 21 -6.20 5.02 9.45
N ASN A 22 -7.05 4.05 9.80
CA ASN A 22 -7.44 3.78 11.18
C ASN A 22 -6.27 3.23 12.01
N ALA A 23 -5.34 2.51 11.39
CA ALA A 23 -4.10 2.05 12.00
C ALA A 23 -2.99 3.14 12.07
N GLY A 24 -3.28 4.36 11.59
CA GLY A 24 -2.36 5.49 11.64
C GLY A 24 -1.43 5.65 10.43
N ILE A 25 -1.53 4.76 9.44
CA ILE A 25 -0.77 4.85 8.19
C ILE A 25 -1.59 5.69 7.22
N LYS A 26 -1.33 7.01 7.13
CA LYS A 26 -2.15 7.99 6.40
C LYS A 26 -1.44 8.63 5.21
N THR A 27 -0.16 8.33 5.02
CA THR A 27 0.69 8.91 3.97
C THR A 27 1.48 7.81 3.25
N PHE A 28 1.92 8.10 2.02
CA PHE A 28 2.85 7.27 1.28
C PHE A 28 4.16 7.09 2.03
N ALA A 29 4.62 8.11 2.77
CA ALA A 29 5.82 8.02 3.59
C ALA A 29 5.67 6.99 4.73
N GLU A 30 4.55 7.01 5.44
CA GLU A 30 4.26 6.03 6.50
C GLU A 30 4.08 4.62 5.92
N LEU A 31 3.38 4.49 4.78
CA LEU A 31 3.19 3.21 4.13
C LEU A 31 4.52 2.62 3.63
N ALA A 32 5.39 3.45 3.05
CA ALA A 32 6.73 3.06 2.60
C ALA A 32 7.65 2.64 3.76
N ALA A 33 7.49 3.23 4.94
CA ALA A 33 8.28 2.93 6.13
C ALA A 33 7.75 1.73 6.92
N THR A 34 6.52 1.27 6.65
CA THR A 34 5.90 0.17 7.39
C THR A 34 6.38 -1.18 6.85
N SER A 35 6.82 -2.07 7.74
CA SER A 35 7.23 -3.42 7.33
C SER A 35 6.06 -4.22 6.76
N ILE A 36 6.36 -5.10 5.79
CA ILE A 36 5.38 -6.02 5.20
C ILE A 36 4.67 -6.85 6.29
N SER A 37 5.41 -7.35 7.29
CA SER A 37 4.83 -8.11 8.40
C SER A 37 3.79 -7.32 9.22
N THR A 38 4.04 -6.02 9.43
CA THR A 38 3.10 -5.14 10.13
C THR A 38 1.87 -4.90 9.27
N LEU A 39 2.05 -4.66 7.97
CA LEU A 39 0.94 -4.51 7.02
C LEU A 39 0.07 -5.77 6.97
N GLU A 40 0.69 -6.96 6.87
CA GLU A 40 0.00 -8.25 6.90
C GLU A 40 -0.80 -8.42 8.19
N LYS A 41 -0.22 -8.09 9.34
CA LYS A 41 -0.94 -8.15 10.62
C LYS A 41 -2.16 -7.23 10.58
N ILE A 42 -1.99 -5.97 10.20
CA ILE A 42 -3.08 -4.98 10.19
C ILE A 42 -4.22 -5.44 9.25
N VAL A 43 -3.91 -5.80 8.01
CA VAL A 43 -4.96 -6.02 7.00
C VAL A 43 -5.51 -7.45 7.02
N ARG A 44 -4.66 -8.46 7.21
CA ARG A 44 -5.08 -9.88 7.12
C ARG A 44 -5.50 -10.45 8.46
N ILE A 45 -4.77 -10.13 9.54
CA ILE A 45 -5.02 -10.69 10.87
C ILE A 45 -6.07 -9.85 11.61
N ASP A 46 -5.81 -8.56 11.78
CA ASP A 46 -6.66 -7.69 12.60
C ASP A 46 -7.97 -7.31 11.87
N ALA A 47 -7.89 -7.02 10.57
CA ALA A 47 -9.06 -6.66 9.75
C ALA A 47 -9.68 -7.84 8.98
N GLY A 48 -9.06 -9.02 8.98
CA GLY A 48 -9.62 -10.22 8.34
C GLY A 48 -9.63 -10.22 6.80
N ILE A 49 -8.92 -9.31 6.14
CA ILE A 49 -8.87 -9.19 4.67
C ILE A 49 -7.82 -10.16 4.13
N THR A 50 -8.16 -11.45 4.09
CA THR A 50 -7.19 -12.53 3.79
C THR A 50 -6.60 -12.48 2.38
N ILE A 51 -7.30 -11.85 1.43
CA ILE A 51 -6.92 -11.65 0.02
C ILE A 51 -6.00 -10.44 -0.20
N ALA A 52 -5.65 -9.68 0.83
CA ALA A 52 -4.71 -8.58 0.71
C ALA A 52 -3.26 -9.10 0.70
N PHE A 53 -2.47 -8.64 -0.27
CA PHE A 53 -1.07 -9.02 -0.44
C PHE A 53 -0.17 -7.77 -0.40
N PRO A 54 0.34 -7.38 0.78
CA PRO A 54 1.03 -6.10 0.95
C PRO A 54 2.49 -6.09 0.48
N GLY A 55 2.98 -7.17 -0.13
CA GLY A 55 4.40 -7.37 -0.42
C GLY A 55 5.05 -6.27 -1.26
N THR A 56 4.30 -5.61 -2.14
CA THR A 56 4.80 -4.52 -2.99
C THR A 56 4.36 -3.13 -2.54
N TRP A 57 3.47 -3.03 -1.54
CA TRP A 57 2.92 -1.74 -1.14
C TRP A 57 3.98 -0.75 -0.64
N PRO A 58 4.97 -1.14 0.19
CA PRO A 58 6.00 -0.19 0.63
C PRO A 58 6.83 0.38 -0.51
N GLU A 59 7.13 -0.43 -1.52
CA GLU A 59 7.92 -0.02 -2.69
C GLU A 59 7.14 0.95 -3.58
N GLN A 60 5.89 0.60 -3.91
CA GLN A 60 5.00 1.49 -4.65
C GLN A 60 4.80 2.82 -3.90
N ALA A 61 4.64 2.77 -2.58
CA ALA A 61 4.49 3.95 -1.74
C ALA A 61 5.77 4.80 -1.68
N ALA A 62 6.96 4.19 -1.74
CA ALA A 62 8.22 4.93 -1.82
C ALA A 62 8.31 5.73 -3.13
N LEU A 63 7.88 5.16 -4.25
CA LEU A 63 7.80 5.86 -5.54
C LEU A 63 6.79 7.01 -5.49
N ALA A 64 5.60 6.78 -4.93
CA ALA A 64 4.56 7.79 -4.77
C ALA A 64 5.03 8.95 -3.86
N ARG A 65 5.65 8.65 -2.72
CA ARG A 65 6.26 9.62 -1.79
C ARG A 65 7.28 10.51 -2.50
N ASP A 66 8.11 9.91 -3.35
CA ASP A 66 9.16 10.61 -4.11
C ASP A 66 8.61 11.37 -5.34
N GLY A 67 7.31 11.30 -5.61
CA GLY A 67 6.69 11.88 -6.80
C GLY A 67 7.06 11.20 -8.12
N LYS A 68 7.60 9.98 -8.07
CA LYS A 68 8.06 9.20 -9.23
C LYS A 68 6.89 8.46 -9.88
N TRP A 69 5.89 9.20 -10.34
CA TRP A 69 4.64 8.64 -10.87
C TRP A 69 4.82 7.79 -12.13
N GLU A 70 5.77 8.15 -13.01
CA GLU A 70 6.08 7.35 -14.20
C GLU A 70 6.71 6.00 -13.82
N ALA A 71 7.66 6.01 -12.89
CA ALA A 71 8.27 4.76 -12.40
C ALA A 71 7.26 3.89 -11.64
N LEU A 72 6.32 4.51 -10.91
CA LEU A 72 5.22 3.79 -10.26
C LEU A 72 4.32 3.11 -11.30
N ALA A 73 3.97 3.81 -12.39
CA ALA A 73 3.17 3.23 -13.46
C ALA A 73 3.88 2.05 -14.13
N VAL A 74 5.18 2.18 -14.44
CA VAL A 74 5.98 1.06 -14.98
C VAL A 74 5.99 -0.13 -14.02
N LEU A 75 6.19 0.11 -12.72
CA LEU A 75 6.14 -0.97 -11.73
C LEU A 75 4.75 -1.63 -11.72
N GLN A 76 3.67 -0.86 -11.74
CA GLN A 76 2.30 -1.39 -11.71
C GLN A 76 1.95 -2.20 -12.98
N ASP A 77 2.47 -1.81 -14.15
CA ASP A 77 2.29 -2.58 -15.39
C ASP A 77 2.93 -3.99 -15.33
N GLU A 78 3.94 -4.17 -14.47
CA GLU A 78 4.59 -5.47 -14.23
C GLU A 78 3.89 -6.32 -13.14
N LEU A 79 2.95 -5.73 -12.40
CA LEU A 79 2.27 -6.41 -11.30
C LEU A 79 0.96 -7.04 -11.75
N GLN A 80 0.58 -8.14 -11.08
CA GLN A 80 -0.74 -8.74 -11.21
C GLN A 80 -1.48 -8.67 -9.87
N GLY A 81 -2.32 -7.65 -9.73
CA GLY A 81 -3.07 -7.41 -8.49
C GLY A 81 -2.16 -7.02 -7.33
N GLY A 82 -1.11 -6.26 -7.60
CA GLY A 82 -0.11 -5.80 -6.64
C GLY A 82 0.96 -6.83 -6.29
N ARG A 83 1.14 -7.88 -7.11
CA ARG A 83 2.09 -8.97 -6.86
C ARG A 83 3.02 -9.19 -8.05
N ARG A 84 4.28 -9.51 -7.75
CA ARG A 84 5.23 -10.05 -8.74
C ARG A 84 4.88 -11.53 -8.95
N GLU A 85 4.70 -11.94 -10.20
CA GLU A 85 4.55 -13.37 -10.56
C GLU A 85 5.85 -14.15 -10.34
#